data_AF-A0A3D0N5W4-F1
#
_entry.id   AF-A0A3D0N5W4-F1
#
_cell.length_a   1.000
_cell.length_b   1.000
_cell.length_c   1.000
_cell.angle_alpha   90.00
_cell.angle_beta   90.00
_cell.angle_gamma   90.00
#
_symmetry.space_group_name_H-M   'P 1'
#
loop_
_entity.id
_entity.type
_entity.pdbx_description
1 polymer ?
#
loop_
_entity_poly.entity_id
_entity_poly.type
_entity_poly.pdbx_seq_one_letter_code
_entity_poly.pdbx_strand_id
1 'polypeptide(L)'
;MSEVARYKPVVVDEGVTDVEMLKLAEELGWSGVGLKTCKGHSSSLLYVAYANEHKMVVTVQDLTNPGLSLIHSAGLAARISTLMGFEYNSRQYLPWASPKLRERHRDLFTVNDGVVRTDSLSKTGLGY
;
A
#
# COMPACT_ATOMS: atom_id res chain seq x y z
N MET A 1 9.45 21.05 2.17
CA MET A 1 10.17 19.78 2.47
C MET A 1 11.03 19.97 3.71
N SER A 2 10.82 19.17 4.75
CA SER A 2 11.55 19.27 6.03
C SER A 2 13.04 18.96 5.87
N GLU A 3 13.88 19.36 6.84
CA GLU A 3 15.32 19.07 6.81
C GLU A 3 15.60 17.55 6.82
N VAL A 4 14.83 16.78 7.59
CA VAL A 4 14.92 15.31 7.64
C VAL A 4 14.59 14.68 6.29
N ALA A 5 13.56 15.21 5.60
CA ALA A 5 13.14 14.74 4.29
C ALA A 5 14.22 14.88 3.19
N ARG A 6 15.26 15.69 3.42
CA ARG A 6 16.43 15.78 2.51
C ARG A 6 17.33 14.55 2.58
N TYR A 7 17.32 13.83 3.69
CA TYR A 7 18.17 12.64 3.90
C TYR A 7 17.42 11.34 3.65
N LYS A 8 16.15 11.27 4.08
CA LYS A 8 15.29 10.10 3.94
C LYS A 8 13.83 10.52 3.75
N PRO A 9 13.04 9.79 2.94
CA PRO A 9 11.61 10.08 2.84
C PRO A 9 10.93 10.00 4.21
N VAL A 10 10.12 11.00 4.53
CA VAL A 10 9.30 11.06 5.75
C VAL A 10 7.84 10.89 5.34
N VAL A 11 7.26 9.77 5.72
CA VAL A 11 5.94 9.32 5.24
C VAL A 11 4.89 9.55 6.31
N VAL A 12 3.84 10.31 5.99
CA VAL A 12 2.73 10.54 6.91
C VAL A 12 1.78 9.34 6.91
N ASP A 13 1.34 8.93 8.09
CA ASP A 13 0.44 7.80 8.31
C ASP A 13 -0.86 8.25 9.00
N GLU A 14 -0.86 8.38 10.33
CA GLU A 14 -2.10 8.52 11.11
C GLU A 14 -2.79 9.85 10.87
N GLY A 15 -2.03 10.91 10.58
CA GLY A 15 -2.53 12.28 10.43
C GLY A 15 -3.29 12.57 9.13
N VAL A 16 -3.27 11.65 8.14
CA VAL A 16 -3.97 11.87 6.86
C VAL A 16 -5.30 11.12 6.84
N THR A 17 -6.38 11.88 7.02
CA THR A 17 -7.77 11.39 6.98
C THR A 17 -8.49 11.76 5.68
N ASP A 18 -8.02 12.78 4.98
CA ASP A 18 -8.52 13.26 3.69
C ASP A 18 -7.40 14.01 2.93
N VAL A 19 -7.72 14.54 1.74
CA VAL A 19 -6.75 15.25 0.88
C VAL A 19 -6.31 16.58 1.48
N GLU A 20 -7.17 17.27 2.24
CA GLU A 20 -6.79 18.53 2.89
C GLU A 20 -5.74 18.28 3.98
N MET A 21 -5.86 17.17 4.71
CA MET A 21 -4.83 16.75 5.67
C MET A 21 -3.54 16.30 4.99
N LEU A 22 -3.61 15.70 3.80
CA LEU A 22 -2.41 15.38 3.01
C LEU A 22 -1.70 16.65 2.53
N LYS A 23 -2.46 17.66 2.09
CA LYS A 23 -1.91 18.98 1.73
C LYS A 23 -1.25 19.66 2.93
N LEU A 24 -1.92 19.64 4.09
CA LEU A 24 -1.31 20.14 5.33
C LEU A 24 -0.03 19.38 5.68
N ALA A 25 0.00 18.05 5.50
CA ALA A 25 1.22 17.28 5.72
C ALA A 25 2.36 17.72 4.78
N GLU A 26 2.07 17.98 3.50
CA GLU A 26 3.08 18.54 2.59
C GLU A 26 3.60 19.91 3.07
N GLU A 27 2.71 20.81 3.47
CA GLU A 27 3.05 22.14 4.03
C GLU A 27 3.94 22.02 5.28
N LEU A 28 3.66 21.04 6.14
CA LEU A 28 4.46 20.71 7.32
C LEU A 28 5.78 19.98 6.99
N GLY A 29 6.03 19.70 5.71
CA GLY A 29 7.30 19.18 5.22
C GLY A 29 7.43 17.66 5.19
N TRP A 30 6.32 16.93 5.27
CA TRP A 30 6.27 15.51 4.94
C TRP A 30 6.54 15.31 3.44
N SER A 31 7.18 14.19 3.08
CA SER A 31 7.61 13.93 1.69
C SER A 31 6.99 12.68 1.09
N GLY A 32 6.03 12.07 1.79
CA GLY A 32 5.36 10.85 1.35
C GLY A 32 4.10 10.57 2.14
N VAL A 33 3.29 9.65 1.64
CA VAL A 33 2.02 9.21 2.25
C VAL A 33 1.92 7.69 2.32
N GLY A 34 1.43 7.22 3.46
CA GLY A 34 1.21 5.80 3.74
C GLY A 34 -0.24 5.38 3.52
N LEU A 35 -0.48 4.61 2.46
CA LEU A 35 -1.80 4.10 2.10
C LEU A 35 -2.14 2.83 2.88
N LYS A 36 -3.41 2.70 3.29
CA LYS A 36 -4.00 1.43 3.72
C LYS A 36 -5.33 1.25 3.02
N THR A 37 -5.45 0.22 2.20
CA THR A 37 -6.71 -0.09 1.48
C THR A 37 -7.88 -0.27 2.44
N CYS A 38 -7.63 -0.84 3.63
CA CYS A 38 -8.62 -1.05 4.69
C CYS A 38 -9.09 0.24 5.36
N LYS A 39 -8.34 1.35 5.29
CA LYS A 39 -8.79 2.67 5.76
C LYS A 39 -9.64 3.40 4.72
N GLY A 40 -9.59 2.98 3.46
CA GLY A 40 -10.41 3.52 2.38
C GLY A 40 -9.73 3.42 1.03
N HIS A 41 -10.35 2.70 0.09
CA HIS A 41 -9.85 2.59 -1.28
C HIS A 41 -9.96 3.92 -2.03
N SER A 42 -11.11 4.58 -1.96
CA SER A 42 -11.33 5.87 -2.64
C SER A 42 -10.33 6.94 -2.17
N SER A 43 -10.12 7.05 -0.85
CA SER A 43 -9.10 7.96 -0.30
C SER A 43 -7.70 7.58 -0.78
N SER A 44 -7.37 6.29 -0.83
CA SER A 44 -6.07 5.84 -1.36
C SER A 44 -5.85 6.28 -2.81
N LEU A 45 -6.88 6.23 -3.67
CA LEU A 45 -6.78 6.70 -5.05
C LEU A 45 -6.55 8.21 -5.13
N LEU A 46 -7.24 9.00 -4.31
CA LEU A 46 -7.04 10.45 -4.24
C LEU A 46 -5.63 10.81 -3.75
N TYR A 47 -5.13 10.10 -2.75
CA TYR A 47 -3.78 10.30 -2.23
C TYR A 47 -2.70 9.94 -3.24
N VAL A 48 -2.90 8.88 -4.04
CA VAL A 48 -2.00 8.53 -5.14
C VAL A 48 -1.98 9.64 -6.20
N ALA A 49 -3.14 10.16 -6.58
CA ALA A 49 -3.22 11.25 -7.56
C ALA A 49 -2.47 12.50 -7.06
N TYR A 50 -2.74 12.92 -5.82
CA TYR A 50 -2.05 14.04 -5.18
C TYR A 50 -0.54 13.82 -5.06
N ALA A 51 -0.12 12.66 -4.54
CA ALA A 51 1.28 12.32 -4.38
C ALA A 51 2.04 12.31 -5.71
N ASN A 52 1.42 11.82 -6.79
CA ASN A 52 2.03 11.83 -8.12
C ASN A 52 2.25 13.26 -8.64
N GLU A 53 1.25 14.14 -8.51
CA GLU A 53 1.35 15.54 -8.93
C GLU A 53 2.42 16.30 -8.13
N HIS A 54 2.49 16.02 -6.82
CA HIS A 54 3.40 16.69 -5.89
C HIS A 54 4.74 15.98 -5.69
N LYS A 55 5.01 14.92 -6.46
CA LYS A 55 6.25 14.11 -6.41
C LYS A 55 6.56 13.57 -5.00
N MET A 56 5.52 13.24 -4.24
CA MET A 56 5.63 12.60 -2.93
C MET A 56 5.80 11.08 -3.10
N VAL A 57 6.53 10.44 -2.19
CA VAL A 57 6.64 8.98 -2.21
C VAL A 57 5.36 8.33 -1.67
N VAL A 58 5.02 7.15 -2.19
CA VAL A 58 3.85 6.38 -1.76
C VAL A 58 4.30 5.06 -1.16
N THR A 59 3.80 4.71 0.02
CA THR A 59 3.94 3.37 0.59
C THR A 59 2.56 2.73 0.74
N VAL A 60 2.46 1.41 0.59
CA VAL A 60 1.24 0.65 0.91
C VAL A 60 1.54 -0.17 2.15
N GLN A 61 0.77 0.07 3.20
CA GLN A 61 0.97 -0.47 4.54
C GLN A 61 -0.20 -1.38 4.94
N ASP A 62 0.01 -2.18 5.99
CA ASP A 62 -0.97 -3.12 6.52
C ASP A 62 -1.33 -2.82 7.99
N LEU A 63 -2.47 -3.33 8.44
CA LEU A 63 -2.94 -3.31 9.84
C LEU A 63 -3.26 -4.74 10.31
N THR A 64 -2.42 -5.71 9.96
CA THR A 64 -2.68 -7.15 10.18
C THR A 64 -3.90 -7.66 9.42
N ASN A 65 -3.95 -7.44 8.10
CA ASN A 65 -5.08 -7.86 7.26
C ASN A 65 -4.70 -8.97 6.25
N PRO A 66 -4.82 -10.27 6.63
CA PRO A 66 -4.56 -11.38 5.71
C PRO A 66 -5.70 -11.58 4.69
N GLY A 67 -5.54 -12.57 3.80
CA GLY A 67 -6.62 -13.03 2.92
C GLY A 67 -7.01 -12.01 1.85
N LEU A 68 -8.30 -11.68 1.74
CA LEU A 68 -8.81 -10.75 0.72
C LEU A 68 -8.22 -9.35 0.85
N SER A 69 -8.02 -8.87 2.07
CA SER A 69 -7.44 -7.55 2.31
C SER A 69 -6.00 -7.46 1.79
N LEU A 70 -5.21 -8.52 2.00
CA LEU A 70 -3.86 -8.63 1.43
C LEU A 70 -3.90 -8.62 -0.11
N ILE A 71 -4.83 -9.36 -0.71
CA ILE A 71 -5.01 -9.40 -2.17
C ILE A 71 -5.38 -8.02 -2.71
N HIS A 72 -6.26 -7.30 -2.03
CA HIS A 72 -6.66 -5.94 -2.40
C HIS A 72 -5.48 -4.97 -2.32
N SER A 73 -4.69 -5.02 -1.24
CA SER A 73 -3.46 -4.23 -1.09
C SER A 73 -2.43 -4.53 -2.17
N ALA A 74 -2.18 -5.80 -2.46
CA ALA A 74 -1.26 -6.23 -3.52
C ALA A 74 -1.74 -5.78 -4.91
N GLY A 75 -3.05 -5.89 -5.16
CA GLY A 75 -3.67 -5.48 -6.41
C GLY A 75 -3.55 -3.98 -6.66
N LEU A 76 -3.73 -3.15 -5.63
CA LEU A 76 -3.50 -1.71 -5.71
C LEU A 76 -2.02 -1.40 -5.90
N ALA A 77 -1.14 -1.96 -5.06
CA ALA A 77 0.29 -1.70 -5.10
C ALA A 77 0.93 -2.05 -6.45
N ALA A 78 0.49 -3.13 -7.10
CA ALA A 78 0.97 -3.53 -8.42
C ALA A 78 0.55 -2.58 -9.57
N ARG A 79 -0.35 -1.62 -9.31
CA ARG A 79 -0.90 -0.69 -10.31
C ARG A 79 -0.51 0.77 -10.07
N ILE A 80 0.30 1.04 -9.04
CA ILE A 80 0.75 2.40 -8.69
C ILE A 80 2.27 2.39 -8.45
N SER A 81 2.89 3.57 -8.49
CA SER A 81 4.32 3.73 -8.22
C SER A 81 4.57 3.82 -6.72
N THR A 82 4.89 2.70 -6.07
CA THR A 82 5.24 2.66 -4.65
C THR A 82 6.75 2.74 -4.42
N LEU A 83 7.16 3.14 -3.22
CA LEU A 83 8.57 3.22 -2.83
C LEU A 83 9.26 1.84 -2.81
N MET A 84 8.64 0.83 -2.17
CA MET A 84 9.19 -0.52 -1.99
C MET A 84 8.08 -1.58 -1.98
N GLY A 85 7.28 -1.67 -3.05
CA GLY A 85 6.18 -2.63 -3.11
C GLY A 85 5.09 -2.31 -2.09
N PHE A 86 4.79 -3.26 -1.19
CA PHE A 86 3.79 -3.11 -0.14
C PHE A 86 4.18 -3.91 1.11
N GLU A 87 3.62 -3.53 2.26
CA GLU A 87 3.76 -4.26 3.50
C GLU A 87 3.02 -5.60 3.42
N TYR A 88 3.72 -6.67 3.84
CA TYR A 88 3.38 -8.04 3.46
C TYR A 88 3.65 -9.07 4.58
N ASN A 89 3.91 -8.59 5.79
CA ASN A 89 4.34 -9.37 6.95
C ASN A 89 3.19 -10.10 7.68
N SER A 90 1.94 -9.61 7.61
CA SER A 90 0.83 -10.17 8.43
C SER A 90 0.58 -11.66 8.26
N ARG A 91 0.77 -12.21 7.05
CA ARG A 91 0.67 -13.66 6.79
C ARG A 91 1.69 -14.51 7.58
N GLN A 92 2.80 -13.93 8.02
CA GLN A 92 3.81 -14.64 8.83
C GLN A 92 3.30 -14.87 10.26
N TYR A 93 2.44 -13.99 10.74
CA TYR A 93 1.81 -14.07 12.07
C TYR A 93 0.44 -14.78 12.03
N LEU A 94 -0.18 -14.85 10.85
CA LEU A 94 -1.45 -15.56 10.60
C LEU A 94 -1.28 -16.62 9.49
N PRO A 95 -0.38 -17.62 9.67
CA PRO A 95 0.02 -18.55 8.62
C PRO A 95 -1.10 -19.52 8.19
N TRP A 96 -2.21 -19.57 8.90
CA TRP A 96 -3.36 -20.45 8.60
C TRP A 96 -4.55 -19.70 7.98
N ALA A 97 -4.44 -18.38 7.81
CA ALA A 97 -5.52 -17.58 7.25
C ALA A 97 -5.80 -17.92 5.78
N SER A 98 -7.08 -17.99 5.44
CA SER A 98 -7.59 -18.08 4.07
C SER A 98 -6.95 -19.17 3.18
N PRO A 99 -6.95 -20.45 3.58
CA PRO A 99 -6.27 -21.53 2.86
C PRO A 99 -6.68 -21.63 1.38
N LYS A 100 -7.98 -21.48 1.08
CA LYS A 100 -8.50 -21.50 -0.30
C LYS A 100 -7.95 -20.38 -1.17
N LEU A 101 -7.76 -19.18 -0.60
CA LEU A 101 -7.20 -18.04 -1.33
C LEU A 101 -5.70 -18.22 -1.56
N ARG A 102 -4.98 -18.82 -0.60
CA ARG A 102 -3.56 -19.16 -0.75
C ARG A 102 -3.33 -20.18 -1.84
N GLU A 103 -4.19 -21.18 -1.95
CA GLU A 103 -4.15 -22.14 -3.04
C GLU A 103 -4.43 -21.48 -4.39
N ARG A 104 -5.50 -20.66 -4.47
CA ARG A 104 -5.90 -19.95 -5.69
C ARG A 104 -4.85 -18.94 -6.18
N HIS A 105 -4.20 -18.24 -5.27
CA HIS A 105 -3.25 -17.16 -5.57
C HIS A 105 -1.83 -17.51 -5.10
N ARG A 106 -1.38 -18.74 -5.33
CA ARG A 106 -0.14 -19.29 -4.76
C ARG A 106 1.09 -18.39 -4.88
N ASP A 107 1.31 -17.78 -6.04
CA ASP A 107 2.47 -16.92 -6.31
C ASP A 107 2.37 -15.54 -5.63
N LEU A 108 1.16 -15.13 -5.24
CA LEU A 108 0.96 -13.96 -4.39
C LEU A 108 1.28 -14.27 -2.93
N PHE A 109 1.16 -15.53 -2.49
CA PHE A 109 1.38 -15.96 -1.10
C PHE A 109 2.76 -16.56 -0.82
N THR A 110 3.59 -16.71 -1.86
CA THR A 110 4.91 -17.32 -1.79
C THR A 110 5.95 -16.32 -2.27
N VAL A 111 6.85 -15.91 -1.37
CA VAL A 111 7.97 -15.02 -1.71
C VAL A 111 9.06 -15.83 -2.39
N ASN A 112 9.44 -15.39 -3.59
CA ASN A 112 10.59 -15.92 -4.31
C ASN A 112 11.51 -14.73 -4.65
N ASP A 113 12.77 -14.79 -4.22
CA ASP A 113 13.77 -13.73 -4.44
C ASP A 113 13.30 -12.32 -4.03
N GLY A 114 12.56 -12.23 -2.92
CA GLY A 114 12.04 -10.97 -2.40
C GLY A 114 10.79 -10.44 -3.13
N VAL A 115 10.22 -11.20 -4.05
CA VAL A 115 9.08 -10.79 -4.89
C VAL A 115 7.90 -11.76 -4.75
N VAL A 116 6.69 -11.23 -4.94
CA VAL A 116 5.45 -11.99 -5.11
C VAL A 116 4.79 -11.56 -6.42
N ARG A 117 3.94 -12.42 -6.98
CA ARG A 117 3.31 -12.16 -8.28
C ARG A 117 1.79 -11.99 -8.18
N THR A 118 1.26 -11.10 -9.00
CA THR A 118 -0.18 -10.76 -9.06
C THR A 118 -0.86 -11.30 -10.31
N ASP A 119 -0.22 -12.19 -11.07
CA ASP A 119 -0.75 -12.76 -12.34
C ASP A 119 -2.10 -13.49 -12.16
N SER A 120 -2.33 -14.05 -10.97
CA SER A 120 -3.58 -14.75 -10.63
C SER A 120 -4.74 -13.82 -10.29
N LEU A 121 -4.51 -12.50 -10.20
CA LEU A 121 -5.54 -11.53 -9.85
C LEU A 121 -6.39 -11.16 -11.07
N SER A 122 -7.68 -10.88 -10.84
CA SER A 122 -8.54 -10.32 -11.88
C SER A 122 -7.97 -8.99 -12.39
N LYS A 123 -8.05 -8.77 -13.71
CA LYS A 123 -7.64 -7.51 -14.35
C LYS A 123 -8.55 -6.36 -13.95
N THR A 124 -9.84 -6.64 -13.77
CA THR A 124 -10.89 -5.67 -13.44
C THR A 124 -11.37 -5.84 -12.00
N GLY A 125 -11.79 -4.74 -11.37
CA GLY A 125 -12.23 -4.72 -9.98
C GLY A 125 -11.07 -4.77 -8.98
N LEU A 126 -11.31 -5.32 -7.80
CA LEU A 126 -10.35 -5.36 -6.69
C LEU A 126 -9.38 -6.56 -6.73
N GLY A 127 -9.45 -7.39 -7.77
CA GLY A 127 -8.43 -8.40 -8.07
C GLY A 127 -8.66 -9.80 -7.49
N TYR A 128 -9.79 -10.09 -6.86
CA TYR A 128 -10.13 -11.44 -6.34
C TYR A 128 -11.33 -12.09 -7.03
#